data_AF-A0A959M7Z2-F1
#
_entry.id   AF-A0A959M7Z2-F1
#
_cell.length_a   1.000
_cell.length_b   1.000
_cell.length_c   1.000
_cell.angle_alpha   90.00
_cell.angle_beta   90.00
_cell.angle_gamma   90.00
#
_symmetry.space_group_name_H-M   'P 1'
#
loop_
_entity.id
_entity.type
_entity.pdbx_description
1 polymer ?
#
loop_
_entity_poly.entity_id
_entity_poly.type
_entity_poly.pdbx_seq_one_letter_code
_entity_poly.pdbx_strand_id
1 'polypeptide(L)'
;MKTSFLFAAVICLFSYSNISATSYTWNGGISYWDNPNNWIPVGIPGAGDEIIIYSGKLIVPNGYAAVADAVTIYSSSGNMEVRQTATLTLVSSTANSLNINGYLTNKGKIYCYPSGGTVSVSVSVGDTGTFYQTSSGKLYCKDFQFFGILSTGVVDNRGTIDIDGQFVGEEGISIQLNTGVLYNRSSGKIYIDDITGNGIGLAQTISPFDNYGNIQIKSNQLGHGIQIASAGFNNYNYILVIGGSYSGFRLDPGITATNSGEINLSSNQSTGNGLLVLGNFYNLATGVLKIQKSGTKGLSVYANGVFENLGTCTVFGNMGYSPVSNQNLLINEGIFKVTATNSNGADQLENYGYIENMACGHISLTGRFNNNSGSEVINEGFWVSSYTGLDFQFGDFENSGVVADPYGCFSTSTITNYGVHVRPIPGANCISTTIYDALELGSNPVNPVTAVYLSEKYNTSGGIYVAGSNKLFPDPAAAGLDLLFLEMSGSNGCSYRIPLGFEIPIQGGVELCGDGIDNDCDGLIDEAGCLAPQYIGPSVDLIQRTELSEISASPKIYPNPSSDILQLDLTRQDLDCLIELMDINGKIVFSARAAANTSFAASLGDQLPAGMYLVRLYSEQGLEWTQKWVLSPR
;
A
#
# COMPACT_ATOMS: atom_id res chain seq x y z
N MET A 1 -75.83 21.89 19.59
CA MET A 1 -75.42 20.50 19.82
C MET A 1 -74.19 20.06 19.01
N LYS A 2 -73.29 20.98 18.59
CA LYS A 2 -72.06 20.65 17.82
C LYS A 2 -70.74 21.15 18.46
N THR A 3 -70.78 21.95 19.52
CA THR A 3 -69.59 22.54 20.16
C THR A 3 -69.05 21.72 21.34
N SER A 4 -69.86 20.84 21.96
CA SER A 4 -69.43 20.04 23.11
C SER A 4 -68.60 18.80 22.75
N PHE A 5 -68.64 18.33 21.50
CA PHE A 5 -67.83 17.19 21.04
C PHE A 5 -66.38 17.58 20.70
N LEU A 6 -66.14 18.86 20.37
CA LEU A 6 -64.80 19.34 20.03
C LEU A 6 -63.92 19.52 21.28
N PHE A 7 -64.50 19.88 22.43
CA PHE A 7 -63.75 20.12 23.67
C PHE A 7 -63.27 18.82 24.35
N ALA A 8 -64.03 17.73 24.23
CA ALA A 8 -63.64 16.41 24.77
C ALA A 8 -62.50 15.77 23.94
N ALA A 9 -62.49 15.94 22.62
CA ALA A 9 -61.43 15.44 21.76
C ALA A 9 -60.09 16.18 21.99
N VAL A 10 -60.14 17.48 22.29
CA VAL A 10 -58.95 18.31 22.55
C VAL A 10 -58.28 17.96 23.88
N ILE A 11 -59.03 17.60 24.93
CA ILE A 11 -58.45 17.20 26.23
C ILE A 11 -57.79 15.81 26.18
N CYS A 12 -58.29 14.88 25.35
CA CYS A 12 -57.61 13.60 25.09
C CYS A 12 -56.33 13.73 24.24
N LEU A 13 -56.19 14.81 23.45
CA LEU A 13 -54.98 15.08 22.67
C LEU A 13 -53.85 15.74 23.49
N PHE A 14 -54.16 16.39 24.61
CA PHE A 14 -53.17 17.01 25.50
C PHE A 14 -52.76 16.14 26.71
N SER A 15 -53.31 14.93 26.84
CA SER A 15 -52.97 13.99 27.93
C SER A 15 -52.06 12.84 27.52
N TYR A 16 -51.41 12.94 26.35
CA TYR A 16 -50.20 12.15 26.06
C TYR A 16 -49.05 12.69 26.91
N SER A 17 -49.08 12.46 28.22
CA SER A 17 -47.85 12.44 29.00
C SER A 17 -46.95 11.41 28.34
N ASN A 18 -45.76 11.84 27.91
CA ASN A 18 -44.71 10.92 27.49
C ASN A 18 -44.53 9.92 28.64
N ILE A 19 -45.03 8.70 28.47
CA ILE A 19 -44.74 7.59 29.36
C ILE A 19 -43.29 7.27 29.07
N SER A 20 -42.38 7.99 29.73
CA SER A 20 -40.96 7.67 29.70
C SER A 20 -40.84 6.27 30.29
N ALA A 21 -40.30 5.33 29.52
CA ALA A 21 -39.99 4.00 30.03
C ALA A 21 -39.10 4.17 31.26
N THR A 22 -39.52 3.60 32.39
CA THR A 22 -38.68 3.56 33.59
C THR A 22 -37.46 2.70 33.30
N SER A 23 -36.28 3.29 33.40
CA SER A 23 -34.99 2.60 33.33
C SER A 23 -34.73 1.85 34.64
N TYR A 24 -34.36 0.57 34.55
CA TYR A 24 -33.94 -0.24 35.70
C TYR A 24 -32.48 -0.67 35.56
N THR A 25 -31.77 -0.73 36.68
CA THR A 25 -30.50 -1.46 36.78
C THR A 25 -30.81 -2.91 37.15
N TRP A 26 -30.42 -3.86 36.30
CA TRP A 26 -30.67 -5.28 36.48
C TRP A 26 -29.42 -5.98 36.99
N ASN A 27 -29.55 -6.59 38.16
CA ASN A 27 -28.50 -7.41 38.76
C ASN A 27 -28.84 -8.88 38.51
N GLY A 28 -28.03 -9.61 37.74
CA GLY A 28 -28.33 -11.01 37.43
C GLY A 28 -27.55 -11.60 36.26
N GLY A 29 -28.08 -12.68 35.68
CA GLY A 29 -27.57 -13.25 34.42
C GLY A 29 -26.80 -14.57 34.52
N ILE A 30 -27.06 -15.44 35.50
CA ILE A 30 -26.36 -16.75 35.59
C ILE A 30 -26.78 -17.79 34.52
N SER A 31 -27.57 -17.40 33.50
CA SER A 31 -28.06 -18.30 32.45
C SER A 31 -28.55 -17.49 31.22
N TYR A 32 -29.70 -17.81 30.63
CA TYR A 32 -30.20 -17.16 29.41
C TYR A 32 -30.82 -15.76 29.63
N TRP A 33 -30.56 -14.83 28.70
CA TRP A 33 -31.08 -13.45 28.73
C TRP A 33 -32.61 -13.40 28.71
N ASP A 34 -33.25 -14.30 27.97
CA ASP A 34 -34.70 -14.32 27.71
C ASP A 34 -35.54 -14.95 28.84
N ASN A 35 -34.92 -15.44 29.91
CA ASN A 35 -35.63 -15.96 31.08
C ASN A 35 -35.81 -14.85 32.12
N PRO A 36 -37.05 -14.39 32.39
CA PRO A 36 -37.29 -13.28 33.32
C PRO A 36 -36.87 -13.57 34.76
N ASN A 37 -36.77 -14.85 35.15
CA ASN A 37 -36.36 -15.25 36.49
C ASN A 37 -34.83 -15.16 36.72
N ASN A 38 -34.05 -14.88 35.67
CA ASN A 38 -32.60 -14.73 35.77
C ASN A 38 -32.17 -13.31 36.20
N TRP A 39 -33.14 -12.41 36.36
CA TRP A 39 -32.92 -11.00 36.57
C TRP A 39 -33.56 -10.53 37.89
N ILE A 40 -32.97 -9.50 38.49
CA ILE A 40 -33.51 -8.80 39.66
C ILE A 40 -33.58 -7.30 39.30
N PRO A 41 -34.78 -6.67 39.28
CA PRO A 41 -36.11 -7.26 39.54
C PRO A 41 -36.50 -8.36 38.54
N VAL A 42 -37.57 -9.11 38.76
CA VAL A 42 -38.00 -10.17 37.82
C VAL A 42 -38.59 -9.54 36.56
N GLY A 43 -38.08 -9.94 35.39
CA GLY A 43 -38.47 -9.39 34.09
C GLY A 43 -37.34 -9.53 33.06
N ILE A 44 -37.53 -9.02 31.85
CA ILE A 44 -36.51 -9.06 30.79
C ILE A 44 -36.03 -7.62 30.55
N PRO A 45 -34.72 -7.36 30.58
CA PRO A 45 -34.20 -6.02 30.32
C PRO A 45 -34.51 -5.53 28.90
N GLY A 46 -34.80 -4.23 28.78
CA GLY A 46 -35.07 -3.52 27.53
C GLY A 46 -34.11 -2.35 27.27
N ALA A 47 -34.39 -1.57 26.23
CA ALA A 47 -33.45 -0.58 25.68
C ALA A 47 -33.02 0.57 26.60
N GLY A 48 -33.77 0.85 27.66
CA GLY A 48 -33.43 1.89 28.65
C GLY A 48 -32.74 1.34 29.90
N ASP A 49 -32.41 0.06 29.92
CA ASP A 49 -31.97 -0.63 31.12
C ASP A 49 -30.46 -0.89 31.15
N GLU A 50 -29.87 -0.73 32.33
CA GLU A 50 -28.46 -1.05 32.57
C GLU A 50 -28.31 -2.46 33.15
N ILE A 51 -27.39 -3.25 32.61
CA ILE A 51 -27.17 -4.64 33.02
C ILE A 51 -25.84 -4.79 33.74
N ILE A 52 -25.85 -5.41 34.92
CA ILE A 52 -24.64 -5.70 35.69
C ILE A 52 -24.51 -7.20 35.96
N ILE A 53 -23.40 -7.79 35.49
CA ILE A 53 -23.07 -9.21 35.64
C ILE A 53 -21.91 -9.33 36.62
N TYR A 54 -22.22 -9.63 37.89
CA TYR A 54 -21.20 -9.77 38.93
C TYR A 54 -20.39 -11.07 38.83
N SER A 55 -21.06 -12.17 38.49
CA SER A 55 -20.48 -13.52 38.40
C SER A 55 -21.33 -14.45 37.53
N GLY A 56 -20.82 -15.64 37.24
CA GLY A 56 -21.56 -16.66 36.47
C GLY A 56 -21.44 -16.46 34.97
N LYS A 57 -22.39 -17.01 34.20
CA LYS A 57 -22.38 -16.95 32.73
C LYS A 57 -23.74 -16.56 32.17
N LEU A 58 -23.81 -15.36 31.60
CA LEU A 58 -24.97 -14.87 30.84
C LEU A 58 -24.88 -15.33 29.39
N ILE A 59 -26.00 -15.77 28.82
CA ILE A 59 -26.08 -16.26 27.44
C ILE A 59 -27.18 -15.50 26.69
N VAL A 60 -26.85 -14.84 25.59
CA VAL A 60 -27.85 -14.39 24.61
C VAL A 60 -28.12 -15.55 23.64
N PRO A 61 -29.31 -16.18 23.67
CA PRO A 61 -29.57 -17.40 22.91
C PRO A 61 -29.62 -17.17 21.40
N ASN A 62 -29.44 -18.25 20.64
CA ASN A 62 -29.53 -18.21 19.18
C ASN A 62 -30.89 -17.66 18.72
N GLY A 63 -30.88 -16.77 17.74
CA GLY A 63 -32.08 -16.16 17.17
C GLY A 63 -32.72 -15.07 18.03
N TYR A 64 -32.17 -14.79 19.21
CA TYR A 64 -32.70 -13.75 20.10
C TYR A 64 -32.05 -12.38 19.83
N ALA A 65 -32.85 -11.33 19.95
CA ALA A 65 -32.43 -9.93 19.84
C ALA A 65 -32.55 -9.25 21.21
N ALA A 66 -31.45 -9.24 21.96
CA ALA A 66 -31.34 -8.54 23.24
C ALA A 66 -31.10 -7.05 23.00
N VAL A 67 -31.73 -6.19 23.81
CA VAL A 67 -31.53 -4.74 23.78
C VAL A 67 -31.34 -4.25 25.22
N ALA A 68 -30.37 -3.38 25.44
CA ALA A 68 -30.09 -2.72 26.71
C ALA A 68 -29.56 -1.30 26.47
N ASP A 69 -29.52 -0.47 27.51
CA ASP A 69 -28.80 0.81 27.49
C ASP A 69 -27.28 0.53 27.57
N ALA A 70 -26.86 -0.23 28.59
CA ALA A 70 -25.46 -0.62 28.77
C ALA A 70 -25.33 -2.00 29.42
N VAL A 71 -24.18 -2.65 29.24
CA VAL A 71 -23.82 -3.92 29.87
C VAL A 71 -22.46 -3.81 30.54
N THR A 72 -22.38 -4.15 31.83
CA THR A 72 -21.14 -4.22 32.61
C THR A 72 -20.90 -5.65 33.11
N ILE A 73 -19.80 -6.27 32.67
CA ILE A 73 -19.26 -7.52 33.24
C ILE A 73 -18.31 -7.12 34.35
N TYR A 74 -18.79 -7.11 35.60
CA TYR A 74 -18.16 -6.35 36.68
C TYR A 74 -16.85 -6.95 37.19
N SER A 75 -16.70 -8.29 37.15
CA SER A 75 -15.53 -8.98 37.71
C SER A 75 -15.02 -10.08 36.79
N SER A 76 -13.79 -10.55 37.05
CA SER A 76 -13.17 -11.70 36.38
C SER A 76 -13.96 -13.00 36.46
N SER A 77 -14.90 -13.12 37.41
CA SER A 77 -15.80 -14.27 37.54
C SER A 77 -17.09 -14.14 36.71
N GLY A 78 -17.36 -12.95 36.16
CA GLY A 78 -18.48 -12.69 35.27
C GLY A 78 -18.14 -13.09 33.84
N ASN A 79 -19.05 -13.81 33.19
CA ASN A 79 -18.92 -14.24 31.81
C ASN A 79 -20.17 -13.88 31.02
N MET A 80 -20.00 -13.49 29.77
CA MET A 80 -21.10 -13.32 28.83
C MET A 80 -20.80 -14.03 27.51
N GLU A 81 -21.81 -14.67 26.93
CA GLU A 81 -21.75 -15.28 25.60
C GLU A 81 -22.90 -14.78 24.72
N VAL A 82 -22.57 -14.14 23.59
CA VAL A 82 -23.53 -13.81 22.52
C VAL A 82 -23.42 -14.91 21.46
N ARG A 83 -24.44 -15.77 21.30
CA ARG A 83 -24.36 -16.93 20.40
C ARG A 83 -24.47 -16.55 18.91
N GLN A 84 -24.15 -17.48 18.02
CA GLN A 84 -23.86 -17.23 16.59
C GLN A 84 -24.93 -16.46 15.81
N THR A 85 -26.20 -16.68 16.12
CA THR A 85 -27.32 -15.98 15.45
C THR A 85 -28.00 -14.96 16.35
N ALA A 86 -27.47 -14.74 17.55
CA ALA A 86 -27.97 -13.76 18.49
C ALA A 86 -27.53 -12.34 18.11
N THR A 87 -28.32 -11.35 18.52
CA THR A 87 -27.99 -9.93 18.44
C THR A 87 -28.10 -9.30 19.81
N LEU A 88 -27.10 -8.49 20.18
CA LEU A 88 -27.14 -7.60 21.34
C LEU A 88 -27.01 -6.16 20.82
N THR A 89 -27.99 -5.32 21.13
CA THR A 89 -27.97 -3.89 20.80
C THR A 89 -27.90 -3.07 22.07
N LEU A 90 -26.89 -2.22 22.16
CA LEU A 90 -26.64 -1.32 23.28
C LEU A 90 -26.89 0.11 22.81
N VAL A 91 -27.89 0.78 23.39
CA VAL A 91 -28.34 2.13 23.01
C VAL A 91 -28.01 3.08 24.14
N SER A 92 -26.71 3.29 24.35
CA SER A 92 -26.18 3.84 25.59
C SER A 92 -26.42 5.34 25.72
N SER A 93 -26.93 5.72 26.88
CA SER A 93 -26.97 7.08 27.44
C SER A 93 -25.82 7.33 28.42
N THR A 94 -25.01 6.31 28.70
CA THR A 94 -23.91 6.34 29.66
C THR A 94 -22.56 6.56 28.98
N ALA A 95 -21.51 6.72 29.77
CA ALA A 95 -20.15 6.92 29.25
C ALA A 95 -19.65 5.71 28.45
N ASN A 96 -20.06 4.49 28.83
CA ASN A 96 -19.63 3.24 28.20
C ASN A 96 -20.83 2.34 27.86
N SER A 97 -20.98 1.92 26.60
CA SER A 97 -22.05 0.99 26.22
C SER A 97 -21.77 -0.43 26.73
N LEU A 98 -20.54 -0.89 26.57
CA LEU A 98 -20.11 -2.23 26.98
C LEU A 98 -18.84 -2.13 27.83
N ASN A 99 -18.89 -2.59 29.08
CA ASN A 99 -17.75 -2.62 29.98
C ASN A 99 -17.40 -4.07 30.36
N ILE A 100 -16.19 -4.51 30.05
CA ILE A 100 -15.73 -5.89 30.17
C ILE A 100 -14.59 -5.95 31.18
N ASN A 101 -14.88 -6.22 32.45
CA ASN A 101 -13.85 -6.56 33.46
C ASN A 101 -13.71 -8.07 33.66
N GLY A 102 -14.62 -8.85 33.07
CA GLY A 102 -14.64 -10.30 33.07
C GLY A 102 -14.30 -10.89 31.71
N TYR A 103 -15.09 -11.87 31.27
CA TYR A 103 -14.89 -12.55 30.00
C TYR A 103 -16.11 -12.42 29.09
N LEU A 104 -15.93 -11.86 27.89
CA LEU A 104 -16.95 -11.80 26.86
C LEU A 104 -16.56 -12.69 25.67
N THR A 105 -17.40 -13.66 25.34
CA THR A 105 -17.33 -14.38 24.05
C THR A 105 -18.42 -13.92 23.12
N ASN A 106 -18.06 -13.37 21.97
CA ASN A 106 -19.02 -13.00 20.95
C ASN A 106 -18.90 -13.90 19.71
N LYS A 107 -20.01 -14.58 19.44
CA LYS A 107 -20.23 -15.40 18.24
C LYS A 107 -21.28 -14.78 17.31
N GLY A 108 -22.14 -13.92 17.83
CA GLY A 108 -23.23 -13.27 17.12
C GLY A 108 -22.89 -11.85 16.72
N LYS A 109 -23.86 -10.94 16.89
CA LYS A 109 -23.69 -9.51 16.58
C LYS A 109 -23.85 -8.68 17.84
N ILE A 110 -22.91 -7.76 18.06
CA ILE A 110 -23.01 -6.72 19.08
C ILE A 110 -23.02 -5.37 18.36
N TYR A 111 -24.00 -4.55 18.69
CA TYR A 111 -24.12 -3.18 18.20
C TYR A 111 -24.05 -2.22 19.39
N CYS A 112 -23.17 -1.22 19.31
CA CYS A 112 -23.06 -0.15 20.29
C CYS A 112 -23.36 1.18 19.60
N TYR A 113 -24.44 1.84 20.02
CA TYR A 113 -24.92 3.12 19.50
C TYR A 113 -25.18 4.10 20.64
N PRO A 114 -24.99 5.41 20.45
CA PRO A 114 -25.50 6.43 21.36
C PRO A 114 -27.03 6.51 21.31
N SER A 115 -27.64 6.81 22.47
CA SER A 115 -29.06 7.17 22.51
C SER A 115 -29.27 8.61 22.02
N GLY A 116 -29.94 8.80 20.88
CA GLY A 116 -30.56 10.09 20.53
C GLY A 116 -29.74 11.11 19.75
N GLY A 117 -28.75 10.71 18.93
CA GLY A 117 -28.19 11.56 17.86
C GLY A 117 -27.33 12.76 18.29
N THR A 118 -27.28 13.10 19.58
CA THR A 118 -26.42 14.18 20.13
C THR A 118 -25.74 13.85 21.45
N VAL A 119 -26.11 12.75 22.13
CA VAL A 119 -25.45 12.34 23.38
C VAL A 119 -24.30 11.41 23.03
N SER A 120 -23.08 11.94 23.10
CA SER A 120 -21.89 11.19 22.70
C SER A 120 -21.49 10.21 23.81
N VAL A 121 -21.53 8.91 23.52
CA VAL A 121 -20.92 7.89 24.38
C VAL A 121 -19.42 8.11 24.38
N SER A 122 -18.80 8.20 25.54
CA SER A 122 -17.36 8.47 25.63
C SER A 122 -16.54 7.31 25.06
N VAL A 123 -16.88 6.07 25.41
CA VAL A 123 -16.21 4.84 24.95
C VAL A 123 -17.24 3.80 24.55
N SER A 124 -17.26 3.29 23.31
CA SER A 124 -18.26 2.26 22.96
C SER A 124 -17.99 0.93 23.70
N VAL A 125 -16.73 0.49 23.77
CA VAL A 125 -16.31 -0.70 24.51
C VAL A 125 -15.12 -0.40 25.41
N GLY A 126 -15.32 -0.47 26.72
CA GLY A 126 -14.25 -0.48 27.71
C GLY A 126 -13.90 -1.92 28.10
N ASP A 127 -12.63 -2.30 28.02
CA ASP A 127 -12.19 -3.67 28.34
C ASP A 127 -10.98 -3.66 29.28
N THR A 128 -11.15 -4.20 30.47
CA THR A 128 -10.05 -4.50 31.41
C THR A 128 -9.88 -6.01 31.64
N GLY A 129 -10.73 -6.82 31.00
CA GLY A 129 -10.79 -8.27 31.14
C GLY A 129 -10.34 -8.96 29.86
N THR A 130 -11.22 -9.78 29.27
CA THR A 130 -10.96 -10.43 27.98
C THR A 130 -12.18 -10.34 27.08
N PHE A 131 -11.99 -9.69 25.95
CA PHE A 131 -12.92 -9.68 24.84
C PHE A 131 -12.48 -10.66 23.74
N TYR A 132 -13.20 -11.78 23.66
CA TYR A 132 -12.96 -12.84 22.68
C TYR A 132 -14.01 -12.82 21.56
N GLN A 133 -13.60 -12.43 20.36
CA GLN A 133 -14.43 -12.44 19.16
C GLN A 133 -14.14 -13.71 18.34
N THR A 134 -15.14 -14.56 18.12
CA THR A 134 -14.99 -15.71 17.22
C THR A 134 -15.10 -15.31 15.75
N SER A 135 -14.80 -16.22 14.82
CA SER A 135 -14.85 -15.94 13.38
C SER A 135 -16.22 -15.58 12.81
N SER A 136 -17.31 -15.94 13.49
CA SER A 136 -18.65 -15.50 13.13
C SER A 136 -19.08 -14.21 13.84
N GLY A 137 -18.37 -13.83 14.90
CA GLY A 137 -18.68 -12.68 15.73
C GLY A 137 -18.53 -11.37 14.97
N LYS A 138 -19.46 -10.44 15.18
CA LYS A 138 -19.39 -9.07 14.68
C LYS A 138 -19.61 -8.07 15.82
N LEU A 139 -18.76 -7.06 15.90
CA LEU A 139 -18.91 -5.90 16.77
C LEU A 139 -19.00 -4.67 15.88
N TYR A 140 -20.02 -3.86 16.11
CA TYR A 140 -20.24 -2.58 15.44
C TYR A 140 -20.28 -1.47 16.49
N CYS A 141 -19.32 -0.56 16.45
CA CYS A 141 -19.30 0.63 17.28
C CYS A 141 -19.55 1.85 16.41
N LYS A 142 -20.59 2.63 16.68
CA LYS A 142 -20.87 3.85 15.94
C LYS A 142 -20.98 5.07 16.84
N ASP A 143 -20.64 6.23 16.28
CA ASP A 143 -20.99 7.55 16.81
C ASP A 143 -20.52 7.81 18.26
N PHE A 144 -19.26 7.45 18.57
CA PHE A 144 -18.63 7.67 19.87
C PHE A 144 -17.83 8.98 19.94
N GLN A 145 -17.55 9.47 21.15
CA GLN A 145 -16.87 10.74 21.41
C GLN A 145 -15.35 10.63 21.58
N PHE A 146 -14.85 9.56 22.21
CA PHE A 146 -13.41 9.41 22.46
C PHE A 146 -12.88 8.14 21.80
N PHE A 147 -13.37 6.97 22.26
CA PHE A 147 -12.80 5.67 21.86
C PHE A 147 -13.87 4.70 21.33
N GLY A 148 -13.62 4.07 20.19
CA GLY A 148 -14.44 2.94 19.75
C GLY A 148 -14.22 1.72 20.66
N ILE A 149 -12.96 1.38 20.90
CA ILE A 149 -12.54 0.42 21.93
C ILE A 149 -11.42 1.05 22.75
N LEU A 150 -11.58 1.08 24.07
CA LEU A 150 -10.50 1.36 25.02
C LEU A 150 -10.22 0.08 25.81
N SER A 151 -9.06 -0.55 25.58
CA SER A 151 -8.71 -1.79 26.28
C SER A 151 -7.40 -1.68 27.06
N THR A 152 -7.42 -2.17 28.29
CA THR A 152 -6.26 -2.47 29.14
C THR A 152 -6.17 -3.98 29.42
N GLY A 153 -7.11 -4.76 28.87
CA GLY A 153 -7.22 -6.21 28.96
C GLY A 153 -6.77 -6.92 27.67
N VAL A 154 -7.42 -8.02 27.31
CA VAL A 154 -7.10 -8.82 26.12
C VAL A 154 -8.21 -8.76 25.10
N VAL A 155 -7.92 -8.22 23.91
CA VAL A 155 -8.81 -8.27 22.74
C VAL A 155 -8.26 -9.31 21.77
N ASP A 156 -8.88 -10.50 21.71
CA ASP A 156 -8.55 -11.55 20.72
C ASP A 156 -9.63 -11.60 19.64
N ASN A 157 -9.33 -10.99 18.50
CA ASN A 157 -10.24 -10.87 17.37
C ASN A 157 -10.02 -11.96 16.32
N ARG A 158 -11.02 -12.81 16.11
CA ARG A 158 -11.11 -13.73 14.95
C ARG A 158 -12.22 -13.35 13.98
N GLY A 159 -13.09 -12.42 14.35
CA GLY A 159 -14.31 -12.05 13.61
C GLY A 159 -14.17 -10.70 12.93
N THR A 160 -15.24 -9.90 12.97
CA THR A 160 -15.22 -8.52 12.47
C THR A 160 -15.42 -7.54 13.62
N ILE A 161 -14.54 -6.53 13.68
CA ILE A 161 -14.69 -5.32 14.46
C ILE A 161 -14.83 -4.18 13.44
N ASP A 162 -15.91 -3.42 13.55
CA ASP A 162 -16.28 -2.35 12.64
C ASP A 162 -16.59 -1.10 13.48
N ILE A 163 -15.77 -0.07 13.32
CA ILE A 163 -15.77 1.15 14.13
C ILE A 163 -15.96 2.31 13.16
N ASP A 164 -17.03 3.07 13.36
CA ASP A 164 -17.45 4.16 12.47
C ASP A 164 -17.76 5.38 13.34
N GLY A 165 -16.83 6.34 13.40
CA GLY A 165 -16.97 7.52 14.23
C GLY A 165 -17.35 8.74 13.40
N GLN A 166 -18.57 9.26 13.49
CA GLN A 166 -18.92 10.52 12.82
C GLN A 166 -18.59 11.78 13.63
N PHE A 167 -18.23 11.63 14.91
CA PHE A 167 -17.95 12.72 15.83
C PHE A 167 -16.44 12.84 16.10
N VAL A 168 -16.05 13.90 16.82
CA VAL A 168 -14.66 14.30 17.14
C VAL A 168 -13.96 13.30 18.09
N GLY A 169 -13.93 12.02 17.71
CA GLY A 169 -13.29 10.90 18.40
C GLY A 169 -11.77 11.01 18.44
N GLU A 170 -11.18 10.85 19.62
CA GLU A 170 -9.73 10.82 19.81
C GLU A 170 -9.09 9.59 19.19
N GLU A 171 -9.63 8.37 19.31
CA GLU A 171 -9.06 7.18 18.65
C GLU A 171 -10.11 6.12 18.29
N GLY A 172 -9.86 5.30 17.27
CA GLY A 172 -10.72 4.18 16.90
C GLY A 172 -10.57 3.03 17.90
N ILE A 173 -9.37 2.46 17.96
CA ILE A 173 -8.96 1.49 18.99
C ILE A 173 -7.79 2.08 19.76
N SER A 174 -7.96 2.26 21.06
CA SER A 174 -6.90 2.61 21.99
C SER A 174 -6.61 1.42 22.89
N ILE A 175 -5.38 0.90 22.83
CA ILE A 175 -4.90 -0.04 23.84
C ILE A 175 -4.02 0.76 24.79
N GLN A 176 -4.49 0.87 26.03
CA GLN A 176 -3.85 1.67 27.07
C GLN A 176 -3.34 0.80 28.21
N LEU A 177 -2.34 1.34 28.93
CA LEU A 177 -1.74 0.74 30.13
C LEU A 177 -1.00 -0.58 29.87
N ASN A 178 -0.01 -0.86 30.74
CA ASN A 178 1.03 -1.87 30.53
C ASN A 178 0.53 -3.33 30.42
N THR A 179 -0.78 -3.58 30.46
CA THR A 179 -1.37 -4.94 30.44
C THR A 179 -2.18 -5.23 29.20
N GLY A 180 -2.51 -4.21 28.40
CA GLY A 180 -3.35 -4.38 27.20
C GLY A 180 -2.68 -5.23 26.13
N VAL A 181 -3.43 -6.16 25.52
CA VAL A 181 -2.98 -6.96 24.37
C VAL A 181 -4.07 -7.03 23.32
N LEU A 182 -3.71 -6.72 22.07
CA LEU A 182 -4.56 -6.89 20.92
C LEU A 182 -3.99 -8.02 20.04
N TYR A 183 -4.83 -8.98 19.68
CA TYR A 183 -4.52 -10.01 18.69
C TYR A 183 -5.55 -9.93 17.57
N ASN A 184 -5.13 -9.62 16.35
CA ASN A 184 -5.99 -9.76 15.18
C ASN A 184 -5.60 -11.05 14.45
N ARG A 185 -6.35 -12.14 14.67
CA ARG A 185 -6.02 -13.47 14.13
C ARG A 185 -6.27 -13.53 12.63
N SER A 186 -5.88 -14.62 11.98
CA SER A 186 -5.92 -14.77 10.51
C SER A 186 -7.29 -14.55 9.86
N SER A 187 -8.39 -14.88 10.53
CA SER A 187 -9.75 -14.60 10.05
C SER A 187 -10.29 -13.23 10.50
N GLY A 188 -9.57 -12.56 11.40
CA GLY A 188 -9.92 -11.28 11.99
C GLY A 188 -9.91 -10.14 10.98
N LYS A 189 -10.89 -9.26 11.10
CA LYS A 189 -11.07 -8.05 10.32
C LYS A 189 -11.30 -6.89 11.27
N ILE A 190 -10.57 -5.80 11.07
CA ILE A 190 -10.75 -4.53 11.78
C ILE A 190 -10.99 -3.46 10.71
N TYR A 191 -12.15 -2.81 10.77
CA TYR A 191 -12.52 -1.67 9.95
C TYR A 191 -12.70 -0.47 10.86
N ILE A 192 -12.01 0.63 10.55
CA ILE A 192 -12.07 1.88 11.30
C ILE A 192 -12.27 3.01 10.30
N ASP A 193 -13.45 3.62 10.33
CA ASP A 193 -13.85 4.66 9.41
C ASP A 193 -14.22 5.97 10.16
N ASP A 194 -14.02 7.09 9.47
CA ASP A 194 -14.45 8.47 9.81
C ASP A 194 -13.98 9.12 11.14
N ILE A 195 -13.12 8.48 11.94
CA ILE A 195 -12.64 9.06 13.22
C ILE A 195 -11.71 10.30 13.07
N THR A 196 -11.54 11.12 14.12
CA THR A 196 -10.70 12.35 14.07
C THR A 196 -9.31 12.27 14.70
N GLY A 197 -9.00 11.22 15.47
CA GLY A 197 -7.62 11.02 15.96
C GLY A 197 -7.05 9.68 15.50
N ASN A 198 -6.38 8.91 16.36
CA ASN A 198 -5.61 7.76 15.89
C ASN A 198 -6.52 6.59 15.47
N GLY A 199 -6.27 5.94 14.32
CA GLY A 199 -6.96 4.70 13.96
C GLY A 199 -6.76 3.63 15.02
N ILE A 200 -5.50 3.23 15.20
CA ILE A 200 -5.07 2.35 16.28
C ILE A 200 -3.95 3.05 17.06
N GLY A 201 -4.18 3.32 18.34
CA GLY A 201 -3.19 3.85 19.28
C GLY A 201 -2.76 2.79 20.30
N LEU A 202 -1.47 2.48 20.38
CA LEU A 202 -0.89 1.61 21.42
C LEU A 202 -0.05 2.45 22.40
N ALA A 203 -0.74 3.01 23.39
CA ALA A 203 -0.13 3.89 24.39
C ALA A 203 0.12 3.14 25.71
N GLN A 204 1.36 3.16 26.18
CA GLN A 204 1.77 2.56 27.47
C GLN A 204 1.56 1.04 27.59
N THR A 205 1.55 0.27 26.51
CA THR A 205 1.49 -1.20 26.51
C THR A 205 2.90 -1.81 26.56
N ILE A 206 3.08 -2.97 27.20
CA ILE A 206 4.36 -3.73 27.14
C ILE A 206 4.30 -4.94 26.19
N SER A 207 3.09 -5.39 25.85
CA SER A 207 2.87 -6.58 25.02
C SER A 207 2.71 -6.19 23.57
N PRO A 208 3.36 -6.91 22.63
CA PRO A 208 3.28 -6.56 21.22
C PRO A 208 1.87 -6.74 20.66
N PHE A 209 1.51 -5.91 19.68
CA PHE A 209 0.34 -6.14 18.83
C PHE A 209 0.70 -7.04 17.66
N ASP A 210 0.07 -8.22 17.61
CA ASP A 210 0.20 -9.14 16.48
C ASP A 210 -1.01 -9.06 15.54
N ASN A 211 -0.76 -8.67 14.28
CA ASN A 211 -1.74 -8.71 13.21
C ASN A 211 -1.48 -9.86 12.23
N TYR A 212 -2.33 -10.89 12.28
CA TYR A 212 -2.45 -11.95 11.28
C TYR A 212 -3.64 -11.75 10.33
N GLY A 213 -4.54 -10.81 10.63
CA GLY A 213 -5.78 -10.57 9.90
C GLY A 213 -5.73 -9.37 8.94
N ASN A 214 -6.89 -8.87 8.55
CA ASN A 214 -7.03 -7.67 7.72
C ASN A 214 -7.34 -6.46 8.60
N ILE A 215 -6.64 -5.35 8.38
CA ILE A 215 -6.93 -4.06 8.99
C ILE A 215 -7.14 -3.04 7.88
N GLN A 216 -8.25 -2.30 7.93
CA GLN A 216 -8.45 -1.11 7.09
C GLN A 216 -8.84 0.06 7.97
N ILE A 217 -8.16 1.18 7.76
CA ILE A 217 -8.41 2.43 8.44
C ILE A 217 -8.65 3.48 7.36
N LYS A 218 -9.84 4.07 7.29
CA LYS A 218 -10.17 5.11 6.30
C LYS A 218 -10.77 6.31 6.99
N SER A 219 -10.05 7.41 7.07
CA SER A 219 -10.69 8.66 7.51
C SER A 219 -9.99 9.89 6.97
N ASN A 220 -10.82 10.90 6.70
CA ASN A 220 -10.38 12.18 6.18
C ASN A 220 -9.84 13.11 7.28
N GLN A 221 -10.04 12.82 8.57
CA GLN A 221 -9.63 13.70 9.67
C GLN A 221 -8.73 13.04 10.71
N LEU A 222 -8.23 11.83 10.44
CA LEU A 222 -7.36 11.08 11.36
C LEU A 222 -6.22 11.91 11.93
N GLY A 223 -5.83 11.60 13.15
CA GLY A 223 -4.49 11.87 13.66
C GLY A 223 -3.47 11.00 12.91
N HIS A 224 -2.92 10.00 13.59
CA HIS A 224 -2.16 8.93 12.95
C HIS A 224 -3.08 7.79 12.50
N GLY A 225 -2.81 7.12 11.39
CA GLY A 225 -3.53 5.87 11.06
C GLY A 225 -3.25 4.81 12.12
N ILE A 226 -1.97 4.51 12.34
CA ILE A 226 -1.50 3.64 13.42
C ILE A 226 -0.38 4.38 14.18
N GLN A 227 -0.48 4.48 15.50
CA GLN A 227 0.60 4.98 16.37
C GLN A 227 1.00 3.91 17.38
N ILE A 228 2.29 3.56 17.39
CA ILE A 228 2.87 2.60 18.32
C ILE A 228 3.83 3.35 19.25
N ALA A 229 3.41 3.58 20.51
CA ALA A 229 4.13 4.44 21.44
C ALA A 229 4.95 3.71 22.53
N SER A 230 4.79 2.40 22.67
CA SER A 230 5.23 1.70 23.89
C SER A 230 5.49 0.20 23.77
N ALA A 231 4.74 -0.52 22.94
CA ALA A 231 4.95 -1.95 22.70
C ALA A 231 5.45 -2.26 21.28
N GLY A 232 5.95 -3.47 21.08
CA GLY A 232 6.25 -3.96 19.74
C GLY A 232 5.03 -4.08 18.84
N PHE A 233 5.25 -4.15 17.54
CA PHE A 233 4.21 -4.35 16.54
C PHE A 233 4.67 -5.39 15.52
N ASN A 234 3.84 -6.39 15.22
CA ASN A 234 4.16 -7.40 14.23
C ASN A 234 3.00 -7.54 13.24
N ASN A 235 3.26 -7.22 11.96
CA ASN A 235 2.31 -7.46 10.88
C ASN A 235 2.70 -8.70 10.07
N TYR A 236 1.80 -9.66 9.97
CA TYR A 236 1.94 -10.90 9.20
C TYR A 236 0.96 -10.99 8.02
N ASN A 237 0.08 -10.02 7.84
CA ASN A 237 -0.93 -10.02 6.79
C ASN A 237 -1.15 -8.61 6.25
N TYR A 238 -2.38 -8.13 6.13
CA TYR A 238 -2.69 -6.94 5.34
C TYR A 238 -3.14 -5.76 6.20
N ILE A 239 -2.55 -4.60 5.95
CA ILE A 239 -2.92 -3.32 6.54
C ILE A 239 -3.08 -2.30 5.42
N LEU A 240 -4.23 -1.62 5.43
CA LEU A 240 -4.50 -0.48 4.56
C LEU A 240 -4.86 0.73 5.43
N VAL A 241 -4.10 1.80 5.28
CA VAL A 241 -4.41 3.10 5.87
C VAL A 241 -4.64 4.10 4.75
N ILE A 242 -5.87 4.61 4.66
CA ILE A 242 -6.26 5.68 3.75
C ILE A 242 -6.64 6.91 4.60
N GLY A 243 -5.84 7.96 4.52
CA GLY A 243 -5.97 9.16 5.33
C GLY A 243 -4.90 9.26 6.42
N GLY A 244 -5.03 10.27 7.30
CA GLY A 244 -4.00 10.66 8.26
C GLY A 244 -3.61 12.12 8.09
N SER A 245 -3.98 12.97 9.04
CA SER A 245 -3.55 14.37 9.11
C SER A 245 -2.11 14.48 9.63
N TYR A 246 -1.62 13.49 10.40
CA TYR A 246 -0.25 13.46 10.92
C TYR A 246 0.64 12.39 10.31
N SER A 247 0.31 11.10 10.42
CA SER A 247 1.06 10.07 9.68
C SER A 247 0.22 8.84 9.42
N GLY A 248 0.40 8.17 8.29
CA GLY A 248 -0.26 6.89 8.05
C GLY A 248 0.13 5.84 9.10
N PHE A 249 1.43 5.77 9.40
CA PHE A 249 1.99 4.91 10.44
C PHE A 249 3.10 5.65 11.19
N ARG A 250 3.05 5.64 12.52
CA ARG A 250 4.07 6.24 13.39
C ARG A 250 4.60 5.23 14.40
N LEU A 251 5.92 5.18 14.50
CA LEU A 251 6.65 4.41 15.50
C LEU A 251 7.45 5.36 16.39
N ASP A 252 7.18 5.38 17.69
CA ASP A 252 7.90 6.24 18.65
C ASP A 252 9.27 5.66 19.06
N PRO A 253 10.15 6.46 19.70
CA PRO A 253 11.51 6.03 20.06
C PRO A 253 11.56 4.78 20.94
N GLY A 254 12.55 3.92 20.67
CA GLY A 254 12.79 2.68 21.43
C GLY A 254 11.83 1.53 21.10
N ILE A 255 10.86 1.76 20.22
CA ILE A 255 9.88 0.75 19.84
C ILE A 255 10.35 -0.01 18.60
N THR A 256 10.00 -1.30 18.52
CA THR A 256 10.28 -2.15 17.35
C THR A 256 8.99 -2.56 16.64
N ALA A 257 8.93 -2.34 15.34
CA ALA A 257 7.89 -2.85 14.46
C ALA A 257 8.48 -3.80 13.42
N THR A 258 7.84 -4.93 13.18
CA THR A 258 8.20 -5.88 12.13
C THR A 258 7.05 -6.03 11.13
N ASN A 259 7.39 -6.08 9.85
CA ASN A 259 6.45 -6.35 8.76
C ASN A 259 6.90 -7.56 7.96
N SER A 260 6.10 -8.63 8.00
CA SER A 260 6.21 -9.82 7.15
C SER A 260 5.07 -9.93 6.12
N GLY A 261 4.06 -9.05 6.23
CA GLY A 261 2.90 -9.00 5.34
C GLY A 261 2.91 -7.77 4.43
N GLU A 262 1.74 -7.25 4.06
CA GLU A 262 1.58 -6.04 3.24
C GLU A 262 1.06 -4.87 4.06
N ILE A 263 1.74 -3.72 3.97
CA ILE A 263 1.31 -2.44 4.52
C ILE A 263 1.19 -1.43 3.39
N ASN A 264 -0.03 -0.92 3.18
CA ASN A 264 -0.34 0.11 2.19
C ASN A 264 -0.76 1.40 2.89
N LEU A 265 0.02 2.45 2.71
CA LEU A 265 -0.20 3.77 3.31
C LEU A 265 -0.51 4.77 2.20
N SER A 266 -1.62 5.48 2.35
CA SER A 266 -2.01 6.57 1.45
C SER A 266 -2.68 7.65 2.28
N SER A 267 -2.18 8.88 2.29
CA SER A 267 -2.89 10.01 2.88
C SER A 267 -3.52 10.87 1.79
N ASN A 268 -4.73 11.34 2.07
CA ASN A 268 -5.44 12.32 1.26
C ASN A 268 -5.17 13.76 1.74
N GLN A 269 -4.42 13.91 2.84
CA GLN A 269 -4.16 15.21 3.47
C GLN A 269 -2.87 15.84 2.95
N SER A 270 -2.80 17.17 3.02
CA SER A 270 -1.61 17.95 2.65
C SER A 270 -0.52 17.94 3.71
N THR A 271 -0.78 17.37 4.90
CA THR A 271 0.18 17.28 5.99
C THR A 271 0.45 15.83 6.37
N GLY A 272 1.64 15.60 6.91
CA GLY A 272 1.97 14.34 7.57
C GLY A 272 2.67 13.30 6.71
N ASN A 273 3.42 12.42 7.38
CA ASN A 273 4.25 11.41 6.72
C ASN A 273 3.45 10.15 6.37
N GLY A 274 3.85 9.39 5.35
CA GLY A 274 3.33 8.04 5.14
C GLY A 274 3.71 7.15 6.32
N LEU A 275 5.02 6.90 6.45
CA LEU A 275 5.66 6.19 7.56
C LEU A 275 6.66 7.10 8.28
N LEU A 276 6.45 7.31 9.59
CA LEU A 276 7.34 8.04 10.48
C LEU A 276 8.03 7.06 11.45
N VAL A 277 9.35 6.91 11.31
CA VAL A 277 10.18 5.96 12.07
C VAL A 277 11.05 6.73 13.07
N LEU A 278 10.65 6.74 14.35
CA LEU A 278 11.46 7.25 15.46
C LEU A 278 12.11 6.10 16.28
N GLY A 279 11.63 4.87 16.11
CA GLY A 279 12.19 3.61 16.66
C GLY A 279 12.73 2.70 15.55
N ASN A 280 12.65 1.37 15.68
CA ASN A 280 13.16 0.40 14.71
C ASN A 280 12.04 -0.22 13.87
N PHE A 281 12.08 -0.05 12.56
CA PHE A 281 11.13 -0.67 11.64
C PHE A 281 11.86 -1.67 10.73
N TYR A 282 11.46 -2.95 10.80
CA TYR A 282 12.02 -4.04 10.01
C TYR A 282 10.99 -4.53 8.99
N ASN A 283 11.22 -4.26 7.71
CA ASN A 283 10.46 -4.88 6.62
C ASN A 283 11.16 -6.16 6.18
N LEU A 284 10.68 -7.32 6.67
CA LEU A 284 11.33 -8.62 6.43
C LEU A 284 11.23 -9.03 4.96
N ALA A 285 11.92 -10.10 4.56
CA ALA A 285 12.02 -10.54 3.17
C ALA A 285 10.67 -10.80 2.47
N THR A 286 9.65 -11.25 3.21
CA THR A 286 8.29 -11.43 2.68
C THR A 286 7.43 -10.17 2.76
N GLY A 287 7.92 -9.14 3.46
CA GLY A 287 7.24 -7.89 3.72
C GLY A 287 7.16 -7.00 2.50
N VAL A 288 5.98 -6.42 2.28
CA VAL A 288 5.71 -5.42 1.26
C VAL A 288 5.22 -4.15 1.93
N LEU A 289 5.94 -3.05 1.73
CA LEU A 289 5.57 -1.71 2.18
C LEU A 289 5.34 -0.82 0.97
N LYS A 290 4.13 -0.29 0.81
CA LYS A 290 3.81 0.69 -0.24
C LYS A 290 3.31 1.98 0.38
N ILE A 291 3.93 3.10 0.02
CA ILE A 291 3.55 4.44 0.48
C ILE A 291 3.17 5.25 -0.75
N GLN A 292 1.87 5.34 -1.04
CA GLN A 292 1.38 5.84 -2.32
C GLN A 292 1.18 7.36 -2.36
N LYS A 293 0.72 7.93 -1.25
CA LYS A 293 0.49 9.37 -1.09
C LYS A 293 0.73 9.75 0.35
N SER A 294 1.28 10.93 0.58
CA SER A 294 1.46 11.52 1.91
C SER A 294 1.49 13.05 1.78
N GLY A 295 1.22 13.74 2.88
CA GLY A 295 1.18 15.20 2.87
C GLY A 295 2.57 15.82 2.85
N THR A 296 3.48 15.33 3.69
CA THR A 296 4.87 15.77 3.77
C THR A 296 5.80 14.74 3.11
N LYS A 297 6.26 13.73 3.85
CA LYS A 297 7.23 12.74 3.35
C LYS A 297 6.57 11.37 3.24
N GLY A 298 6.92 10.58 2.23
CA GLY A 298 6.50 9.18 2.16
C GLY A 298 7.07 8.39 3.32
N LEU A 299 8.40 8.30 3.39
CA LEU A 299 9.15 7.68 4.47
C LEU A 299 10.03 8.73 5.17
N SER A 300 9.94 8.81 6.49
CA SER A 300 10.82 9.64 7.30
C SER A 300 11.46 8.83 8.42
N VAL A 301 12.78 8.61 8.32
CA VAL A 301 13.61 8.01 9.37
C VAL A 301 14.25 9.14 10.16
N TYR A 302 13.83 9.33 11.41
CA TYR A 302 14.31 10.43 12.25
C TYR A 302 15.57 10.03 13.04
N ALA A 303 16.19 11.00 13.72
CA ALA A 303 17.49 10.88 14.40
C ALA A 303 17.73 9.65 15.31
N ASN A 304 16.68 9.01 15.85
CA ASN A 304 16.80 7.78 16.67
C ASN A 304 16.22 6.54 15.98
N GLY A 305 15.69 6.69 14.76
CA GLY A 305 14.99 5.66 14.04
C GLY A 305 15.93 4.80 13.21
N VAL A 306 15.62 3.51 13.08
CA VAL A 306 16.29 2.60 12.16
C VAL A 306 15.24 2.04 11.22
N PHE A 307 15.48 2.11 9.92
CA PHE A 307 14.65 1.44 8.93
C PHE A 307 15.50 0.39 8.22
N GLU A 308 15.12 -0.88 8.36
CA GLU A 308 15.77 -2.00 7.69
C GLU A 308 14.79 -2.66 6.72
N ASN A 309 15.18 -2.76 5.45
CA ASN A 309 14.38 -3.37 4.40
C ASN A 309 15.07 -4.59 3.80
N LEU A 310 14.54 -5.77 4.12
CA LEU A 310 14.89 -7.05 3.49
C LEU A 310 13.88 -7.44 2.40
N GLY A 311 12.67 -6.86 2.43
CA GLY A 311 11.57 -7.15 1.50
C GLY A 311 11.45 -6.13 0.37
N THR A 312 10.22 -5.77 0.00
CA THR A 312 9.94 -4.72 -0.98
C THR A 312 9.39 -3.48 -0.29
N CYS A 313 10.04 -2.33 -0.50
CA CYS A 313 9.57 -1.02 -0.12
C CYS A 313 9.40 -0.15 -1.37
N THR A 314 8.22 0.43 -1.58
CA THR A 314 7.96 1.37 -2.66
C THR A 314 7.36 2.65 -2.12
N VAL A 315 8.02 3.78 -2.38
CA VAL A 315 7.58 5.12 -1.98
C VAL A 315 7.26 5.91 -3.23
N PHE A 316 5.99 6.26 -3.39
CA PHE A 316 5.51 7.12 -4.46
C PHE A 316 5.58 8.58 -3.98
N GLY A 317 6.01 9.47 -4.88
CA GLY A 317 6.34 10.83 -4.52
C GLY A 317 5.12 11.71 -4.27
N ASN A 318 5.30 12.65 -3.35
CA ASN A 318 4.26 13.57 -2.91
C ASN A 318 4.27 14.89 -3.69
N MET A 319 3.23 15.68 -3.50
CA MET A 319 3.20 17.07 -3.95
C MET A 319 4.00 17.95 -2.96
N GLY A 320 5.26 18.26 -3.29
CA GLY A 320 5.97 19.42 -2.72
C GLY A 320 7.08 19.16 -1.70
N TYR A 321 7.31 17.92 -1.28
CA TYR A 321 8.39 17.55 -0.35
C TYR A 321 9.05 16.25 -0.76
N SER A 322 10.21 15.98 -0.16
CA SER A 322 11.02 14.81 -0.44
C SER A 322 10.31 13.52 0.01
N PRO A 323 9.99 12.60 -0.91
CA PRO A 323 9.34 11.32 -0.63
C PRO A 323 10.06 10.51 0.45
N VAL A 324 11.39 10.50 0.46
CA VAL A 324 12.19 9.84 1.48
C VAL A 324 13.10 10.85 2.15
N SER A 325 13.13 10.83 3.48
CA SER A 325 14.14 11.54 4.26
C SER A 325 14.71 10.64 5.34
N ASN A 326 16.02 10.46 5.28
CA ASN A 326 16.79 9.70 6.25
C ASN A 326 17.63 10.66 7.10
N GLN A 327 17.43 10.65 8.42
CA GLN A 327 18.21 11.44 9.38
C GLN A 327 19.01 10.56 10.35
N ASN A 328 18.92 9.24 10.21
CA ASN A 328 19.68 8.30 11.04
C ASN A 328 20.11 7.11 10.20
N LEU A 329 19.53 5.92 10.35
CA LEU A 329 20.03 4.70 9.72
C LEU A 329 18.97 4.06 8.80
N LEU A 330 19.32 3.94 7.52
CA LEU A 330 18.55 3.20 6.52
C LEU A 330 19.42 2.05 6.00
N ILE A 331 18.99 0.82 6.26
CA ILE A 331 19.65 -0.39 5.76
C ILE A 331 18.73 -1.04 4.72
N ASN A 332 19.28 -1.39 3.56
CA ASN A 332 18.56 -2.07 2.51
C ASN A 332 19.30 -3.32 2.03
N GLU A 333 18.67 -4.48 2.16
CA GLU A 333 19.08 -5.75 1.54
C GLU A 333 18.03 -6.26 0.52
N GLY A 334 16.83 -5.66 0.50
CA GLY A 334 15.76 -5.96 -0.44
C GLY A 334 15.62 -4.94 -1.57
N ILE A 335 14.40 -4.78 -2.08
CA ILE A 335 14.07 -3.79 -3.12
C ILE A 335 13.53 -2.53 -2.46
N PHE A 336 14.19 -1.39 -2.69
CA PHE A 336 13.78 -0.07 -2.22
C PHE A 336 13.62 0.88 -3.41
N LYS A 337 12.37 1.17 -3.77
CA LYS A 337 12.04 1.96 -4.95
C LYS A 337 11.39 3.29 -4.57
N VAL A 338 11.89 4.39 -5.12
CA VAL A 338 11.30 5.72 -4.98
C VAL A 338 10.89 6.24 -6.36
N THR A 339 9.59 6.48 -6.53
CA THR A 339 9.02 6.96 -7.80
C THR A 339 8.35 8.31 -7.61
N ALA A 340 8.86 9.41 -8.17
CA ALA A 340 8.10 10.66 -8.17
C ALA A 340 7.04 10.65 -9.26
N THR A 341 5.87 11.18 -8.92
CA THR A 341 4.87 11.49 -9.94
C THR A 341 4.98 12.92 -10.44
N ASN A 342 5.42 13.92 -9.63
CA ASN A 342 5.33 15.35 -9.98
C ASN A 342 6.25 16.31 -9.17
N SER A 343 7.51 15.98 -8.85
CA SER A 343 8.34 16.92 -8.07
C SER A 343 8.93 18.04 -8.95
N ASN A 344 8.38 19.24 -8.83
CA ASN A 344 9.00 20.50 -9.28
C ASN A 344 10.31 20.76 -8.49
N GLY A 345 11.34 19.95 -8.76
CA GLY A 345 12.68 20.12 -8.19
C GLY A 345 12.88 19.71 -6.73
N ALA A 346 11.93 19.01 -6.09
CA ALA A 346 12.15 18.39 -4.78
C ALA A 346 12.96 17.09 -4.93
N ASP A 347 13.81 16.83 -3.94
CA ASP A 347 14.67 15.65 -3.90
C ASP A 347 13.85 14.40 -3.61
N GLN A 348 14.04 13.31 -4.34
CA GLN A 348 13.34 12.05 -4.08
C GLN A 348 13.80 11.39 -2.77
N LEU A 349 15.10 11.51 -2.50
CA LEU A 349 15.73 10.96 -1.31
C LEU A 349 16.68 12.00 -0.74
N GLU A 350 16.37 12.50 0.45
CA GLU A 350 17.26 13.34 1.26
C GLU A 350 17.95 12.46 2.30
N ASN A 351 19.27 12.36 2.22
CA ASN A 351 20.08 11.74 3.26
C ASN A 351 20.77 12.81 4.10
N TYR A 352 20.52 12.76 5.41
CA TYR A 352 21.19 13.51 6.48
C TYR A 352 21.89 12.57 7.47
N GLY A 353 21.76 11.25 7.29
CA GLY A 353 22.32 10.22 8.17
C GLY A 353 23.17 9.23 7.37
N TYR A 354 22.88 7.96 7.54
CA TYR A 354 23.65 6.83 7.04
C TYR A 354 22.76 5.90 6.23
N ILE A 355 23.23 5.53 5.03
CA ILE A 355 22.57 4.55 4.17
C ILE A 355 23.53 3.39 3.92
N GLU A 356 23.10 2.18 4.28
CA GLU A 356 23.75 0.93 3.88
C GLU A 356 22.89 0.25 2.82
N ASN A 357 23.40 0.10 1.61
CA ASN A 357 22.80 -0.78 0.62
C ASN A 357 23.65 -2.05 0.51
N MET A 358 23.19 -3.11 1.16
CA MET A 358 23.91 -4.38 1.27
C MET A 358 24.01 -5.08 -0.09
N ALA A 359 24.88 -6.09 -0.21
CA ALA A 359 25.22 -6.76 -1.47
C ALA A 359 24.02 -7.27 -2.33
N CYS A 360 22.87 -7.59 -1.72
CA CYS A 360 21.66 -7.99 -2.43
C CYS A 360 20.59 -6.88 -2.54
N GLY A 361 20.83 -5.76 -1.86
CA GLY A 361 19.96 -4.60 -1.87
C GLY A 361 19.93 -3.91 -3.22
N HIS A 362 18.73 -3.51 -3.65
CA HIS A 362 18.50 -2.73 -4.85
C HIS A 362 17.74 -1.45 -4.51
N ILE A 363 18.44 -0.32 -4.61
CA ILE A 363 17.86 1.03 -4.51
C ILE A 363 17.62 1.57 -5.91
N SER A 364 16.39 2.00 -6.20
CA SER A 364 16.01 2.61 -7.48
C SER A 364 15.33 3.94 -7.26
N LEU A 365 15.91 5.00 -7.82
CA LEU A 365 15.43 6.39 -7.75
C LEU A 365 15.11 6.89 -9.15
N THR A 366 14.02 7.63 -9.29
CA THR A 366 13.58 8.22 -10.57
C THR A 366 13.73 9.74 -10.61
N GLY A 367 14.39 10.30 -9.61
CA GLY A 367 14.49 11.74 -9.38
C GLY A 367 15.62 12.04 -8.43
N ARG A 368 15.81 13.33 -8.12
CA ARG A 368 17.05 13.82 -7.50
C ARG A 368 17.38 13.14 -6.18
N PHE A 369 18.60 12.69 -6.03
CA PHE A 369 19.18 12.28 -4.76
C PHE A 369 19.97 13.44 -4.13
N ASN A 370 19.81 13.64 -2.83
CA ASN A 370 20.51 14.67 -2.06
C ASN A 370 21.18 14.06 -0.82
N ASN A 371 22.48 13.81 -0.90
CA ASN A 371 23.34 13.42 0.22
C ASN A 371 23.97 14.67 0.84
N ASN A 372 23.51 15.06 2.03
CA ASN A 372 23.93 16.30 2.66
C ASN A 372 25.34 16.23 3.27
N SER A 373 25.92 17.37 3.62
CA SER A 373 27.22 17.39 4.29
C SER A 373 27.16 16.64 5.62
N GLY A 374 28.11 15.72 5.84
CA GLY A 374 28.19 14.90 7.04
C GLY A 374 27.30 13.66 7.05
N SER A 375 26.54 13.41 5.97
CA SER A 375 25.89 12.11 5.75
C SER A 375 26.80 11.17 4.96
N GLU A 376 26.52 9.87 5.03
CA GLU A 376 27.34 8.83 4.42
C GLU A 376 26.45 7.78 3.74
N VAL A 377 26.95 7.27 2.62
CA VAL A 377 26.35 6.17 1.85
C VAL A 377 27.41 5.12 1.62
N ILE A 378 27.11 3.88 2.02
CA ILE A 378 27.88 2.70 1.64
C ILE A 378 27.01 1.83 0.74
N ASN A 379 27.44 1.67 -0.51
CA ASN A 379 26.77 0.83 -1.48
C ASN A 379 27.60 -0.43 -1.77
N GLU A 380 27.15 -1.58 -1.29
CA GLU A 380 27.65 -2.90 -1.67
C GLU A 380 26.74 -3.60 -2.68
N GLY A 381 25.48 -3.16 -2.79
CA GLY A 381 24.46 -3.70 -3.70
C GLY A 381 24.33 -2.92 -5.01
N PHE A 382 23.08 -2.75 -5.45
CA PHE A 382 22.71 -2.12 -6.70
C PHE A 382 22.02 -0.78 -6.41
N TRP A 383 22.57 0.30 -6.94
CA TRP A 383 21.99 1.63 -6.88
C TRP A 383 21.69 2.11 -8.29
N VAL A 384 20.44 2.43 -8.61
CA VAL A 384 20.04 2.89 -9.95
C VAL A 384 19.38 4.25 -9.82
N SER A 385 19.93 5.24 -10.53
CA SER A 385 19.29 6.55 -10.71
C SER A 385 18.86 6.71 -12.15
N SER A 386 17.57 6.95 -12.39
CA SER A 386 17.06 7.30 -13.73
C SER A 386 16.78 8.80 -13.85
N TYR A 387 17.36 9.62 -12.97
CA TYR A 387 17.18 11.06 -12.98
C TYR A 387 18.12 11.71 -13.99
N THR A 388 17.60 12.62 -14.83
CA THR A 388 18.36 13.29 -15.89
C THR A 388 18.98 14.61 -15.46
N GLY A 389 18.76 15.05 -14.22
CA GLY A 389 19.34 16.27 -13.67
C GLY A 389 20.55 15.98 -12.78
N LEU A 390 21.09 17.01 -12.13
CA LEU A 390 22.20 16.86 -11.20
C LEU A 390 21.71 16.42 -9.82
N ASP A 391 22.37 15.40 -9.26
CA ASP A 391 22.24 15.03 -7.85
C ASP A 391 23.13 15.90 -6.97
N PHE A 392 22.68 16.11 -5.73
CA PHE A 392 23.44 16.85 -4.74
C PHE A 392 24.16 15.87 -3.84
N GLN A 393 25.48 15.89 -3.88
CA GLN A 393 26.30 14.95 -3.14
C GLN A 393 27.39 15.72 -2.42
N PHE A 394 27.07 16.14 -1.20
CA PHE A 394 27.94 16.88 -0.30
C PHE A 394 28.51 16.00 0.82
N GLY A 395 27.89 14.84 1.08
CA GLY A 395 28.39 13.82 2.00
C GLY A 395 29.27 12.77 1.31
N ASP A 396 29.73 11.80 2.09
CA ASP A 396 30.55 10.70 1.60
C ASP A 396 29.67 9.65 0.89
N PHE A 397 30.17 9.10 -0.21
CA PHE A 397 29.56 7.98 -0.93
C PHE A 397 30.64 7.02 -1.39
N GLU A 398 30.70 5.89 -0.70
CA GLU A 398 31.56 4.76 -1.05
C GLU A 398 30.76 3.72 -1.83
N ASN A 399 31.24 3.36 -3.02
CA ASN A 399 30.63 2.33 -3.85
C ASN A 399 31.56 1.12 -3.95
N SER A 400 31.17 0.00 -3.35
CA SER A 400 31.78 -1.32 -3.53
C SER A 400 30.93 -2.26 -4.39
N GLY A 401 29.67 -1.90 -4.66
CA GLY A 401 28.73 -2.62 -5.51
C GLY A 401 28.63 -2.04 -6.92
N VAL A 402 27.41 -1.78 -7.35
CA VAL A 402 27.07 -1.22 -8.66
C VAL A 402 26.29 0.07 -8.48
N VAL A 403 26.75 1.14 -9.11
CA VAL A 403 25.98 2.38 -9.31
C VAL A 403 25.68 2.52 -10.79
N ALA A 404 24.39 2.54 -11.15
CA ALA A 404 23.93 2.79 -12.50
C ALA A 404 23.41 4.23 -12.61
N ASP A 405 24.14 5.01 -13.38
CA ASP A 405 23.91 6.41 -13.68
C ASP A 405 23.85 6.62 -15.21
N PRO A 406 22.83 6.07 -15.89
CA PRO A 406 22.70 6.15 -17.35
C PRO A 406 22.56 7.58 -17.88
N TYR A 407 22.33 8.58 -17.02
CA TYR A 407 22.15 9.99 -17.42
C TYR A 407 23.17 10.96 -16.81
N GLY A 408 24.16 10.47 -16.07
CA GLY A 408 25.25 11.28 -15.54
C GLY A 408 24.86 12.20 -14.38
N CYS A 409 23.85 11.84 -13.59
CA CYS A 409 23.39 12.63 -12.45
C CYS A 409 24.44 12.76 -11.34
N PHE A 410 25.39 11.83 -11.25
CA PHE A 410 26.52 11.86 -10.31
C PHE A 410 27.79 12.50 -10.89
N SER A 411 27.73 13.11 -12.07
CA SER A 411 28.91 13.65 -12.77
C SER A 411 29.68 14.74 -12.00
N THR A 412 29.05 15.47 -11.09
CA THR A 412 29.67 16.56 -10.32
C THR A 412 30.21 16.13 -8.96
N SER A 413 30.02 14.87 -8.56
CA SER A 413 30.29 14.42 -7.20
C SER A 413 31.43 13.42 -7.10
N THR A 414 32.14 13.46 -5.97
CA THR A 414 33.19 12.49 -5.66
C THR A 414 32.55 11.25 -5.06
N ILE A 415 32.18 10.29 -5.91
CA ILE A 415 31.94 8.91 -5.48
C ILE A 415 33.30 8.22 -5.34
N THR A 416 33.61 7.70 -4.16
CA THR A 416 34.76 6.82 -3.96
C THR A 416 34.40 5.44 -4.49
N ASN A 417 34.76 5.16 -5.75
CA ASN A 417 34.35 3.95 -6.46
C ASN A 417 35.38 2.81 -6.33
N TYR A 418 35.04 1.78 -5.56
CA TYR A 418 35.73 0.50 -5.47
C TYR A 418 35.10 -0.57 -6.39
N GLY A 419 33.80 -0.45 -6.68
CA GLY A 419 32.99 -1.39 -7.45
C GLY A 419 32.87 -1.03 -8.94
N VAL A 420 31.64 -0.98 -9.45
CA VAL A 420 31.32 -0.59 -10.84
C VAL A 420 30.44 0.65 -10.84
N HIS A 421 30.79 1.61 -11.67
CA HIS A 421 29.97 2.78 -11.96
C HIS A 421 29.63 2.81 -13.44
N VAL A 422 28.34 2.75 -13.76
CA VAL A 422 27.83 2.76 -15.13
C VAL A 422 27.42 4.18 -15.46
N ARG A 423 28.30 4.90 -16.16
CA ARG A 423 28.04 6.26 -16.64
C ARG A 423 27.44 6.23 -18.05
N PRO A 424 26.86 7.35 -18.52
CA PRO A 424 26.48 7.46 -19.92
C PRO A 424 27.72 7.29 -20.79
N ILE A 425 27.61 6.51 -21.86
CA ILE A 425 28.68 6.36 -22.84
C ILE A 425 28.67 7.59 -23.75
N PRO A 426 29.78 8.35 -23.82
CA PRO A 426 29.83 9.55 -24.64
C PRO A 426 29.94 9.25 -26.13
N GLY A 427 29.41 10.15 -26.96
CA GLY A 427 29.54 10.12 -28.42
C GLY A 427 28.55 9.21 -29.15
N ALA A 428 28.65 9.22 -30.49
CA ALA A 428 27.84 8.38 -31.37
C ALA A 428 28.29 6.92 -31.25
N ASN A 429 27.37 6.06 -30.83
CA ASN A 429 27.65 4.64 -30.67
C ASN A 429 27.06 3.90 -31.84
N CYS A 430 27.80 2.95 -32.39
CA CYS A 430 27.50 2.40 -33.68
C CYS A 430 27.27 0.90 -33.58
N ILE A 431 26.29 0.37 -34.31
CA ILE A 431 26.17 -1.08 -34.42
C ILE A 431 27.49 -1.65 -34.94
N SER A 432 27.94 -2.77 -34.37
CA SER A 432 29.20 -3.44 -34.70
C SER A 432 30.51 -2.69 -34.37
N THR A 433 30.46 -1.46 -33.86
CA THR A 433 31.65 -0.84 -33.29
C THR A 433 31.88 -1.35 -31.87
N THR A 434 33.16 -1.48 -31.53
CA THR A 434 33.56 -1.83 -30.16
C THR A 434 33.49 -0.58 -29.32
N ILE A 435 32.65 -0.60 -28.29
CA ILE A 435 32.63 0.43 -27.27
C ILE A 435 33.69 0.08 -26.23
N TYR A 436 34.70 0.93 -26.12
CA TYR A 436 35.79 0.80 -25.16
C TYR A 436 35.42 1.47 -23.85
N ASP A 437 35.97 0.95 -22.75
CA ASP A 437 35.76 1.48 -21.40
C ASP A 437 34.27 1.66 -21.05
N ALA A 438 33.45 0.68 -21.46
CA ALA A 438 31.99 0.76 -21.37
C ALA A 438 31.48 0.91 -19.92
N LEU A 439 32.30 0.57 -18.92
CA LEU A 439 32.02 0.76 -17.50
C LEU A 439 33.19 1.45 -16.80
N GLU A 440 32.93 2.30 -15.81
CA GLU A 440 33.97 2.82 -14.91
C GLU A 440 34.22 1.79 -13.80
N LEU A 441 35.32 1.04 -13.95
CA LEU A 441 35.72 0.00 -13.00
C LEU A 441 36.59 0.59 -11.88
N GLY A 442 36.21 0.33 -10.63
CA GLY A 442 36.97 0.69 -9.43
C GLY A 442 38.18 -0.22 -9.20
N SER A 443 38.79 -0.12 -8.02
CA SER A 443 39.99 -0.89 -7.67
C SER A 443 39.73 -2.36 -7.34
N ASN A 444 38.49 -2.74 -7.05
CA ASN A 444 38.08 -4.11 -6.75
C ASN A 444 36.67 -4.41 -7.31
N PRO A 445 36.49 -4.37 -8.63
CA PRO A 445 35.17 -4.50 -9.23
C PRO A 445 34.66 -5.92 -9.01
N VAL A 446 33.70 -6.07 -8.10
CA VAL A 446 33.03 -7.33 -7.84
C VAL A 446 31.90 -7.50 -8.87
N ASN A 447 32.20 -7.64 -10.17
CA ASN A 447 31.28 -8.29 -11.11
C ASN A 447 31.74 -8.47 -12.57
N PRO A 448 31.54 -9.66 -13.15
CA PRO A 448 31.42 -9.86 -14.59
C PRO A 448 29.96 -9.65 -15.03
N VAL A 449 29.67 -8.64 -15.85
CA VAL A 449 28.41 -8.59 -16.61
C VAL A 449 28.17 -9.95 -17.26
N THR A 450 27.02 -10.57 -17.00
CA THR A 450 26.71 -11.93 -17.48
C THR A 450 25.98 -11.91 -18.81
N ALA A 451 25.21 -10.86 -19.09
CA ALA A 451 24.48 -10.68 -20.34
C ALA A 451 24.17 -9.20 -20.60
N VAL A 452 23.87 -8.89 -21.86
CA VAL A 452 23.38 -7.57 -22.30
C VAL A 452 22.03 -7.77 -22.97
N TYR A 453 21.05 -6.95 -22.62
CA TYR A 453 19.67 -7.04 -23.11
C TYR A 453 19.18 -5.72 -23.69
N LEU A 454 18.23 -5.81 -24.63
CA LEU A 454 17.54 -4.66 -25.22
C LEU A 454 16.50 -4.02 -24.28
N SER A 455 16.07 -4.73 -23.23
CA SER A 455 15.13 -4.18 -22.24
C SER A 455 15.32 -4.79 -20.86
N GLU A 456 14.81 -4.10 -19.83
CA GLU A 456 14.83 -4.58 -18.45
C GLU A 456 14.11 -5.94 -18.30
N LYS A 457 13.00 -6.15 -19.02
CA LYS A 457 12.10 -7.30 -18.81
C LYS A 457 12.31 -8.47 -19.78
N TYR A 458 12.93 -8.23 -20.93
CA TYR A 458 13.04 -9.23 -22.00
C TYR A 458 14.46 -9.80 -22.09
N ASN A 459 14.59 -11.00 -22.67
CA ASN A 459 15.87 -11.70 -22.79
C ASN A 459 16.46 -11.56 -24.20
N THR A 460 15.99 -10.60 -24.99
CA THR A 460 16.57 -10.33 -26.31
C THR A 460 17.95 -9.73 -26.10
N SER A 461 18.97 -10.39 -26.65
CA SER A 461 20.35 -9.93 -26.58
C SER A 461 20.48 -8.52 -27.15
N GLY A 462 21.13 -7.65 -26.38
CA GLY A 462 21.55 -6.33 -26.81
C GLY A 462 23.02 -6.26 -27.21
N GLY A 463 23.76 -7.35 -27.06
CA GLY A 463 25.17 -7.43 -27.39
C GLY A 463 25.95 -8.37 -26.49
N ILE A 464 27.28 -8.25 -26.54
CA ILE A 464 28.22 -9.01 -25.73
C ILE A 464 29.13 -8.04 -24.97
N TYR A 465 29.25 -8.22 -23.67
CA TYR A 465 30.25 -7.52 -22.86
C TYR A 465 31.42 -8.46 -22.52
N VAL A 466 32.65 -7.97 -22.69
CA VAL A 466 33.88 -8.71 -22.42
C VAL A 466 34.62 -8.05 -21.25
N ALA A 467 34.38 -8.59 -20.04
CA ALA A 467 34.87 -8.03 -18.78
C ALA A 467 36.40 -7.82 -18.73
N GLY A 468 37.17 -8.80 -19.22
CA GLY A 468 38.65 -8.71 -19.19
C GLY A 468 39.24 -7.55 -20.00
N SER A 469 38.48 -7.00 -20.94
CA SER A 469 38.89 -5.86 -21.76
C SER A 469 38.02 -4.62 -21.58
N ASN A 470 37.00 -4.69 -20.72
CA ASN A 470 35.98 -3.65 -20.55
C ASN A 470 35.37 -3.16 -21.88
N LYS A 471 35.01 -4.11 -22.75
CA LYS A 471 34.49 -3.83 -24.10
C LYS A 471 33.06 -4.29 -24.25
N LEU A 472 32.23 -3.47 -24.87
CA LEU A 472 30.87 -3.81 -25.27
C LEU A 472 30.79 -3.89 -26.80
N PHE A 473 30.14 -4.94 -27.29
CA PHE A 473 29.84 -5.18 -28.70
C PHE A 473 28.32 -5.20 -28.85
N PRO A 474 27.67 -4.07 -29.19
CA PRO A 474 26.22 -4.03 -29.37
C PRO A 474 25.78 -4.89 -30.55
N ASP A 475 24.67 -5.61 -30.36
CA ASP A 475 24.04 -6.36 -31.45
C ASP A 475 23.32 -5.40 -32.43
N PRO A 476 23.10 -5.78 -33.70
CA PRO A 476 22.36 -4.95 -34.66
C PRO A 476 20.95 -4.56 -34.19
N ALA A 477 20.33 -5.39 -33.34
CA ALA A 477 19.01 -5.11 -32.76
C ALA A 477 19.02 -3.96 -31.74
N ALA A 478 20.20 -3.50 -31.31
CA ALA A 478 20.36 -2.34 -30.44
C ALA A 478 20.30 -1.00 -31.19
N ALA A 479 20.30 -1.01 -32.54
CA ALA A 479 20.18 0.21 -33.33
C ALA A 479 18.92 1.01 -32.95
N GLY A 480 19.10 2.31 -32.74
CA GLY A 480 18.08 3.27 -32.36
C GLY A 480 17.81 3.38 -30.86
N LEU A 481 18.41 2.51 -30.03
CA LEU A 481 18.18 2.52 -28.59
C LEU A 481 19.09 3.54 -27.88
N ASP A 482 18.52 4.20 -26.89
CA ASP A 482 19.18 5.10 -25.93
C ASP A 482 19.62 4.38 -24.64
N LEU A 483 19.07 3.19 -24.40
CA LEU A 483 19.37 2.33 -23.27
C LEU A 483 19.61 0.88 -23.71
N LEU A 484 20.64 0.26 -23.13
CA LEU A 484 20.77 -1.19 -23.01
C LEU A 484 20.68 -1.58 -21.54
N PHE A 485 20.53 -2.87 -21.26
CA PHE A 485 20.44 -3.39 -19.89
C PHE A 485 21.50 -4.45 -19.65
N LEU A 486 22.37 -4.21 -18.67
CA LEU A 486 23.43 -5.13 -18.28
C LEU A 486 22.92 -6.00 -17.13
N GLU A 487 22.99 -7.32 -17.28
CA GLU A 487 22.75 -8.24 -16.17
C GLU A 487 24.05 -8.43 -15.40
N MET A 488 24.02 -8.08 -14.12
CA MET A 488 25.18 -8.16 -13.23
C MET A 488 24.81 -9.03 -12.03
N SER A 489 25.78 -9.80 -11.51
CA SER A 489 25.56 -10.80 -10.45
C SER A 489 26.39 -10.48 -9.21
N GLY A 490 25.80 -9.85 -8.19
CA GLY A 490 26.48 -9.49 -6.94
C GLY A 490 27.22 -10.65 -6.28
N SER A 491 28.15 -10.34 -5.37
CA SER A 491 29.00 -11.31 -4.65
C SER A 491 28.22 -12.43 -3.96
N ASN A 492 26.97 -12.18 -3.59
CA ASN A 492 26.10 -13.10 -2.87
C ASN A 492 25.10 -13.86 -3.78
N GLY A 493 25.27 -13.80 -5.11
CA GLY A 493 24.43 -14.52 -6.07
C GLY A 493 23.13 -13.82 -6.45
N CYS A 494 22.89 -12.60 -5.94
CA CYS A 494 21.79 -11.74 -6.38
C CYS A 494 22.12 -11.14 -7.76
N SER A 495 21.17 -11.14 -8.70
CA SER A 495 21.38 -10.55 -10.03
C SER A 495 20.31 -9.53 -10.35
N TYR A 496 20.74 -8.41 -10.91
CA TYR A 496 19.87 -7.34 -11.38
C TYR A 496 20.29 -6.87 -12.76
N ARG A 497 19.30 -6.37 -13.49
CA ARG A 497 19.50 -5.69 -14.77
C ARG A 497 19.57 -4.20 -14.51
N ILE A 498 20.69 -3.61 -14.88
CA ILE A 498 20.92 -2.18 -14.72
C ILE A 498 20.92 -1.50 -16.09
N PRO A 499 20.40 -0.27 -16.19
CA PRO A 499 20.46 0.49 -17.43
C PRO A 499 21.90 0.95 -17.72
N LEU A 500 22.28 0.86 -18.99
CA LEU A 500 23.46 1.46 -19.59
C LEU A 500 22.97 2.49 -20.62
N GLY A 501 23.21 3.77 -20.35
CA GLY A 501 22.78 4.86 -21.23
C GLY A 501 23.84 5.29 -22.23
N PHE A 502 23.38 5.82 -23.35
CA PHE A 502 24.21 6.42 -24.39
C PHE A 502 23.83 7.90 -24.54
N GLU A 503 24.82 8.80 -24.59
CA GLU A 503 24.55 10.24 -24.80
C GLU A 503 23.90 10.51 -26.16
N ILE A 504 24.28 9.71 -27.16
CA ILE A 504 23.68 9.68 -28.49
C ILE A 504 23.16 8.25 -28.72
N PRO A 505 21.89 8.08 -29.18
CA PRO A 505 21.34 6.75 -29.47
C PRO A 505 22.25 5.93 -30.38
N ILE A 506 22.19 4.60 -30.25
CA ILE A 506 22.98 3.71 -31.10
C ILE A 506 22.55 3.89 -32.57
N GLN A 507 23.49 4.17 -33.46
CA GLN A 507 23.24 4.38 -34.89
C GLN A 507 23.46 3.10 -35.69
N GLY A 508 22.79 3.02 -36.84
CA GLY A 508 22.79 1.86 -37.74
C GLY A 508 22.06 2.15 -39.05
N GLY A 509 22.20 3.37 -39.56
CA GLY A 509 21.40 3.94 -40.64
C GLY A 509 22.16 4.17 -41.95
N VAL A 510 21.77 5.22 -42.69
CA VAL A 510 22.46 5.78 -43.86
C VAL A 510 22.99 7.15 -43.44
N GLU A 511 24.22 7.50 -43.78
CA GLU A 511 24.86 8.77 -43.40
C GLU A 511 24.01 9.99 -43.81
N LEU A 512 23.82 10.95 -42.90
CA LEU A 512 23.19 12.26 -43.17
C LEU A 512 24.27 13.33 -43.29
N CYS A 513 24.24 14.13 -44.35
CA CYS A 513 25.31 15.12 -44.53
C CYS A 513 25.17 16.34 -43.61
N GLY A 514 26.25 16.70 -42.92
CA GLY A 514 26.43 17.98 -42.25
C GLY A 514 25.76 18.07 -40.87
N ASP A 515 25.41 16.94 -40.25
CA ASP A 515 25.05 16.90 -38.83
C ASP A 515 26.28 16.66 -37.94
N GLY A 516 27.43 16.28 -38.54
CA GLY A 516 28.68 16.04 -37.84
C GLY A 516 28.70 14.71 -37.07
N ILE A 517 27.82 13.77 -37.42
CA ILE A 517 27.66 12.47 -36.77
C ILE A 517 27.72 11.34 -37.82
N ASP A 518 28.49 10.30 -37.53
CA ASP A 518 28.61 9.07 -38.34
C ASP A 518 27.36 8.17 -38.17
N ASN A 519 26.26 8.51 -38.87
CA ASN A 519 24.95 7.88 -38.74
C ASN A 519 24.87 6.45 -39.31
N ASP A 520 25.73 6.10 -40.26
CA ASP A 520 25.82 4.74 -40.80
C ASP A 520 27.02 3.94 -40.34
N CYS A 521 27.83 4.53 -39.48
CA CYS A 521 28.80 3.86 -38.65
C CYS A 521 29.97 3.24 -39.42
N ASP A 522 30.34 3.84 -40.53
CA ASP A 522 31.43 3.36 -41.38
C ASP A 522 32.80 3.96 -41.02
N GLY A 523 32.82 4.86 -40.03
CA GLY A 523 34.00 5.54 -39.51
C GLY A 523 34.32 6.85 -40.23
N LEU A 524 33.46 7.31 -41.13
CA LEU A 524 33.57 8.60 -41.81
C LEU A 524 32.39 9.49 -41.40
N ILE A 525 32.69 10.73 -41.02
CA ILE A 525 31.68 11.73 -40.70
C ILE A 525 31.40 12.56 -41.96
N ASP A 526 30.13 12.73 -42.31
CA ASP A 526 29.64 13.58 -43.39
C ASP A 526 30.26 13.25 -44.78
N GLU A 527 30.36 11.96 -45.12
CA GLU A 527 31.10 11.52 -46.30
C GLU A 527 30.44 11.79 -47.68
N ALA A 528 31.22 11.74 -48.75
CA ALA A 528 30.74 12.03 -50.10
C ALA A 528 29.80 10.93 -50.63
N GLY A 529 28.49 11.09 -50.42
CA GLY A 529 27.48 10.08 -50.75
C GLY A 529 26.35 9.99 -49.74
N CYS A 530 26.53 10.62 -48.56
CA CYS A 530 25.50 10.78 -47.56
C CYS A 530 24.24 11.43 -48.15
N LEU A 531 23.10 11.12 -47.54
CA LEU A 531 21.85 11.79 -47.88
C LEU A 531 21.96 13.23 -47.38
N ALA A 532 22.20 14.16 -48.31
CA ALA A 532 22.14 15.58 -48.00
C ALA A 532 20.79 15.85 -47.32
N PRO A 533 20.76 16.58 -46.19
CA PRO A 533 19.53 16.84 -45.47
C PRO A 533 18.59 17.46 -46.48
N GLN A 534 17.58 16.69 -46.89
CA GLN A 534 16.61 17.21 -47.83
C GLN A 534 15.98 18.37 -47.09
N TYR A 535 16.29 19.57 -47.56
CA TYR A 535 15.68 20.79 -47.09
C TYR A 535 14.20 20.67 -47.43
N ILE A 536 13.43 20.08 -46.52
CA ILE A 536 12.00 20.23 -46.49
C ILE A 536 11.81 21.70 -46.13
N GLY A 537 11.86 22.56 -47.15
CA GLY A 537 11.43 23.93 -47.00
C GLY A 537 10.04 23.94 -46.36
N PRO A 538 9.59 25.04 -45.75
CA PRO A 538 8.26 25.11 -45.16
C PRO A 538 7.21 24.90 -46.27
N SER A 539 6.86 23.65 -46.55
CA SER A 539 5.63 23.34 -47.22
C SER A 539 4.57 23.78 -46.24
N VAL A 540 3.90 24.86 -46.64
CA VAL A 540 2.58 25.23 -46.17
C VAL A 540 1.67 24.05 -46.47
N ASP A 541 1.78 22.98 -45.70
CA ASP A 541 0.74 22.00 -45.56
C ASP A 541 -0.13 22.51 -44.43
N LEU A 542 -1.24 23.05 -44.91
CA LEU A 542 -2.48 23.25 -44.21
C LEU A 542 -2.63 22.20 -43.09
N ILE A 543 -2.23 22.55 -41.87
CA ILE A 543 -2.73 21.91 -40.66
C ILE A 543 -4.20 22.35 -40.59
N GLN A 544 -5.05 21.71 -41.40
CA GLN A 544 -6.35 21.34 -40.88
C GLN A 544 -6.02 20.55 -39.62
N ARG A 545 -6.25 21.17 -38.47
CA ARG A 545 -6.51 20.42 -37.25
C ARG A 545 -7.65 19.48 -37.59
N THR A 546 -7.33 18.28 -38.04
CA THR A 546 -8.19 17.13 -37.86
C THR A 546 -8.30 17.04 -36.36
N GLU A 547 -9.46 17.46 -35.85
CA GLU A 547 -9.86 17.15 -34.49
C GLU A 547 -9.45 15.70 -34.25
N LEU A 548 -8.58 15.48 -33.26
CA LEU A 548 -8.36 14.15 -32.70
C LEU A 548 -9.73 13.70 -32.25
N SER A 549 -10.48 13.05 -33.15
CA SER A 549 -11.67 12.32 -32.77
C SER A 549 -11.17 11.35 -31.73
N GLU A 550 -11.72 11.42 -30.52
CA GLU A 550 -11.57 10.37 -29.54
C GLU A 550 -12.01 9.07 -30.19
N ILE A 551 -11.07 8.34 -30.82
CA ILE A 551 -11.26 6.96 -31.24
C ILE A 551 -11.20 6.17 -29.94
N SER A 552 -12.31 6.21 -29.20
CA SER A 552 -12.63 5.35 -28.07
C SER A 552 -13.00 3.95 -28.59
N ALA A 553 -12.16 3.38 -29.45
CA ALA A 553 -12.29 1.98 -29.84
C ALA A 553 -11.87 1.14 -28.64
N SER A 554 -12.84 0.78 -27.81
CA SER A 554 -12.68 -0.17 -26.72
C SER A 554 -12.35 -1.55 -27.33
N PRO A 555 -11.38 -2.30 -26.78
CA PRO A 555 -11.12 -3.68 -27.19
C PRO A 555 -12.41 -4.49 -27.24
N LYS A 556 -12.56 -5.37 -28.23
CA LYS A 556 -13.74 -6.24 -28.36
C LYS A 556 -13.35 -7.70 -28.15
N ILE A 557 -14.10 -8.40 -27.30
CA ILE A 557 -14.02 -9.87 -27.18
C ILE A 557 -15.02 -10.51 -28.13
N TYR A 558 -14.58 -11.44 -28.97
CA TYR A 558 -15.47 -12.30 -29.74
C TYR A 558 -14.87 -13.70 -29.95
N PRO A 559 -15.70 -14.74 -30.19
CA PRO A 559 -17.11 -14.76 -29.81
C PRO A 559 -17.26 -14.69 -28.28
N ASN A 560 -18.36 -14.14 -27.80
CA ASN A 560 -18.72 -14.13 -26.38
C ASN A 560 -20.24 -14.30 -26.23
N PRO A 561 -20.75 -15.49 -25.83
CA PRO A 561 -20.00 -16.64 -25.34
C PRO A 561 -19.09 -17.30 -26.40
N SER A 562 -18.01 -17.93 -25.97
CA SER A 562 -17.12 -18.76 -26.80
C SER A 562 -17.21 -20.22 -26.40
N SER A 563 -16.93 -21.14 -27.32
CA SER A 563 -16.79 -22.58 -27.03
C SER A 563 -15.35 -23.01 -26.80
N ASP A 564 -14.36 -22.18 -27.16
CA ASP A 564 -12.94 -22.58 -27.10
C ASP A 564 -11.96 -21.40 -27.15
N ILE A 565 -12.15 -20.49 -28.12
CA ILE A 565 -11.16 -19.45 -28.43
C ILE A 565 -11.55 -18.13 -27.77
N LEU A 566 -10.64 -17.55 -27.01
CA LEU A 566 -10.68 -16.14 -26.64
C LEU A 566 -10.03 -15.34 -27.77
N GLN A 567 -10.81 -14.53 -28.49
CA GLN A 567 -10.25 -13.57 -29.45
C GLN A 567 -10.46 -12.14 -28.95
N LEU A 568 -9.38 -11.36 -28.99
CA LEU A 568 -9.36 -9.94 -28.66
C LEU A 568 -8.92 -9.17 -29.89
N ASP A 569 -9.71 -8.17 -30.26
CA ASP A 569 -9.34 -7.22 -31.30
C ASP A 569 -8.75 -5.97 -30.67
N LEU A 570 -7.43 -5.81 -30.83
CA LEU A 570 -6.61 -4.78 -30.21
C LEU A 570 -6.22 -3.72 -31.25
N THR A 571 -7.20 -3.15 -31.95
CA THR A 571 -7.01 -2.16 -33.03
C THR A 571 -6.44 -0.81 -32.59
N ARG A 572 -5.86 -0.70 -31.39
CA ARG A 572 -5.25 0.53 -30.88
C ARG A 572 -3.75 0.49 -31.19
N GLN A 573 -3.23 1.58 -31.79
CA GLN A 573 -1.91 1.57 -32.44
C GLN A 573 -0.70 1.48 -31.52
N ASP A 574 -0.86 1.71 -30.21
CA ASP A 574 0.28 2.15 -29.39
C ASP A 574 0.52 1.37 -28.09
N LEU A 575 -0.05 0.18 -27.89
CA LEU A 575 0.10 -0.52 -26.60
C LEU A 575 0.38 -2.02 -26.75
N ASP A 576 1.61 -2.40 -26.46
CA ASP A 576 1.91 -3.75 -25.97
C ASP A 576 1.16 -3.95 -24.66
N CYS A 577 0.36 -5.01 -24.57
CA CYS A 577 -0.56 -5.20 -23.45
C CYS A 577 -0.43 -6.58 -22.82
N LEU A 578 -0.62 -6.63 -21.50
CA LEU A 578 -0.77 -7.87 -20.73
C LEU A 578 -2.26 -8.20 -20.60
N ILE A 579 -2.64 -9.36 -21.10
CA ILE A 579 -3.99 -9.92 -21.02
C ILE A 579 -4.01 -10.92 -19.87
N GLU A 580 -4.89 -10.72 -18.90
CA GLU A 580 -5.13 -11.68 -17.82
C GLU A 580 -6.58 -12.16 -17.85
N LEU A 581 -6.79 -13.45 -17.61
CA LEU A 581 -8.11 -14.02 -17.34
C LEU A 581 -8.20 -14.39 -15.87
N MET A 582 -9.21 -13.87 -15.19
CA MET A 582 -9.54 -14.23 -13.81
C MET A 582 -10.83 -15.03 -13.74
N ASP A 583 -10.86 -16.04 -12.89
CA ASP A 583 -12.10 -16.73 -12.52
C ASP A 583 -12.98 -15.85 -11.61
N ILE A 584 -14.19 -16.33 -11.32
CA ILE A 584 -15.14 -15.63 -10.43
C ILE A 584 -14.66 -15.49 -8.98
N ASN A 585 -13.61 -16.21 -8.58
CA ASN A 585 -13.00 -16.10 -7.25
C ASN A 585 -11.82 -15.12 -7.24
N GLY A 586 -11.53 -14.47 -8.38
CA GLY A 586 -10.43 -13.52 -8.53
C GLY A 586 -9.07 -14.17 -8.75
N LYS A 587 -9.00 -15.49 -9.01
CA LYS A 587 -7.76 -16.18 -9.32
C LYS A 587 -7.42 -15.99 -10.80
N ILE A 588 -6.19 -15.58 -11.11
CA ILE A 588 -5.67 -15.56 -12.49
C ILE A 588 -5.51 -17.00 -12.98
N VAL A 589 -6.20 -17.34 -14.06
CA VAL A 589 -6.19 -18.69 -14.67
C VAL A 589 -5.49 -18.72 -16.03
N PHE A 590 -5.27 -17.57 -16.66
CA PHE A 590 -4.52 -17.44 -17.90
C PHE A 590 -3.89 -16.04 -17.99
N SER A 591 -2.69 -15.95 -18.58
CA SER A 591 -1.97 -14.69 -18.79
C SER A 591 -1.15 -14.76 -20.07
N ALA A 592 -1.21 -13.74 -20.91
CA ALA A 592 -0.44 -13.63 -22.15
C ALA A 592 -0.16 -12.17 -22.53
N ARG A 593 0.88 -11.95 -23.33
CA ARG A 593 1.14 -10.64 -23.96
C ARG A 593 0.66 -10.64 -25.40
N ALA A 594 0.09 -9.52 -25.82
CA ALA A 594 -0.23 -9.25 -27.22
C ALA A 594 0.46 -7.95 -27.65
N ALA A 595 1.08 -8.01 -28.83
CA ALA A 595 1.68 -6.84 -29.45
C ALA A 595 0.59 -5.86 -29.91
N ALA A 596 0.89 -4.57 -29.91
CA ALA A 596 0.00 -3.55 -30.47
C ALA A 596 -0.43 -3.90 -31.91
N ASN A 597 -1.63 -3.46 -32.32
CA ASN A 597 -2.17 -3.69 -33.68
C ASN A 597 -2.35 -5.14 -34.12
N THR A 598 -2.42 -6.10 -33.19
CA THR A 598 -2.66 -7.51 -33.52
C THR A 598 -4.00 -7.99 -32.98
N SER A 599 -4.68 -8.85 -33.75
CA SER A 599 -5.74 -9.68 -33.18
C SER A 599 -5.09 -10.76 -32.31
N PHE A 600 -5.39 -10.80 -31.03
CA PHE A 600 -4.94 -11.86 -30.14
C PHE A 600 -5.95 -12.99 -30.13
N ALA A 601 -5.48 -14.24 -30.20
CA ALA A 601 -6.32 -15.43 -30.08
C ALA A 601 -5.64 -16.48 -29.21
N ALA A 602 -6.36 -17.04 -28.24
CA ALA A 602 -5.91 -18.16 -27.41
C ALA A 602 -6.99 -19.24 -27.33
N SER A 603 -6.60 -20.50 -27.58
CA SER A 603 -7.48 -21.67 -27.41
C SER A 603 -7.43 -22.13 -25.96
N LEU A 604 -8.55 -22.03 -25.25
CA LEU A 604 -8.64 -22.27 -23.80
C LEU A 604 -9.70 -23.33 -23.44
N GLY A 605 -10.47 -23.84 -24.40
CA GLY A 605 -11.58 -24.76 -24.17
C GLY A 605 -11.20 -26.10 -23.53
N ASP A 606 -9.97 -26.56 -23.74
CA ASP A 606 -9.43 -27.78 -23.11
C ASP A 606 -8.78 -27.54 -21.75
N GLN A 607 -8.49 -26.28 -21.41
CA GLN A 607 -7.68 -25.92 -20.25
C GLN A 607 -8.51 -25.37 -19.10
N LEU A 608 -9.65 -24.76 -19.42
CA LEU A 608 -10.51 -24.07 -18.45
C LEU A 608 -11.90 -24.71 -18.42
N PRO A 609 -12.49 -24.91 -17.23
CA PRO A 609 -13.88 -25.37 -17.13
C PRO A 609 -14.84 -24.32 -17.72
N ALA A 610 -15.98 -24.78 -18.23
CA ALA A 610 -17.06 -23.88 -18.66
C ALA A 610 -17.47 -22.96 -17.50
N GLY A 611 -17.61 -21.67 -17.78
CA GLY A 611 -17.77 -20.68 -16.72
C GLY A 611 -17.66 -19.24 -17.19
N MET A 612 -17.73 -18.33 -16.22
CA MET A 612 -17.57 -16.90 -16.43
C MET A 612 -16.18 -16.47 -15.98
N TYR A 613 -15.52 -15.68 -16.81
CA TYR A 613 -14.19 -15.14 -16.57
C TYR A 613 -14.20 -13.63 -16.77
N LEU A 614 -13.26 -12.94 -16.13
CA LEU A 614 -12.97 -11.54 -16.36
C LEU A 614 -11.66 -11.43 -17.12
N VAL A 615 -11.70 -10.82 -18.29
CA VAL A 615 -10.52 -10.47 -19.09
C VAL A 615 -10.08 -9.08 -18.68
N ARG A 616 -8.82 -8.93 -18.29
CA ARG A 616 -8.18 -7.65 -17.96
C ARG A 616 -7.06 -7.37 -18.93
N LEU A 617 -6.93 -6.10 -19.32
CA LEU A 617 -5.89 -5.60 -20.20
C LEU A 617 -5.11 -4.53 -19.45
N TYR A 618 -3.80 -4.76 -19.30
CA TYR A 618 -2.88 -3.82 -18.67
C TYR A 618 -1.91 -3.24 -19.71
N SER A 619 -1.72 -1.93 -19.66
CA SER A 619 -0.62 -1.21 -20.31
C SER A 619 0.53 -1.00 -19.30
N GLU A 620 1.57 -0.29 -19.74
CA GLU A 620 2.60 0.23 -18.82
C GLU A 620 2.05 1.26 -17.81
N GLN A 621 0.94 1.91 -18.14
CA GLN A 621 0.27 2.89 -17.28
C GLN A 621 -0.68 2.24 -16.26
N GLY A 622 -0.92 0.93 -16.37
CA GLY A 622 -1.74 0.15 -15.43
C GLY A 622 -2.92 -0.54 -16.09
N LEU A 623 -4.00 -0.76 -15.33
CA LEU A 623 -5.21 -1.43 -15.83
C LEU A 623 -5.98 -0.48 -16.76
N GLU A 624 -6.04 -0.81 -18.04
CA GLU A 624 -6.73 0.01 -19.05
C GLU A 624 -8.18 -0.43 -19.25
N TRP A 625 -8.42 -1.75 -19.18
CA TRP A 625 -9.70 -2.30 -19.61
C TRP A 625 -10.03 -3.62 -18.94
N THR A 626 -11.33 -3.86 -18.75
CA THR A 626 -11.85 -5.12 -18.21
C THR A 626 -13.18 -5.48 -18.86
N GLN A 627 -13.35 -6.73 -19.29
CA GLN A 627 -14.63 -7.23 -19.78
C GLN A 627 -14.86 -8.68 -19.40
N LYS A 628 -16.13 -9.03 -19.19
CA LYS A 628 -16.58 -10.40 -18.93
C LYS A 628 -16.51 -11.25 -20.20
N TRP A 629 -15.98 -12.46 -20.09
CA TRP A 629 -16.00 -13.49 -21.12
C TRP A 629 -16.64 -14.78 -20.59
N VAL A 630 -17.46 -15.45 -21.41
CA VAL A 630 -18.18 -16.67 -21.04
C VAL A 630 -17.69 -17.83 -21.90
N LEU A 631 -17.10 -18.84 -21.26
CA LEU A 631 -16.73 -20.09 -21.89
C LEU A 631 -17.88 -21.10 -21.74
N SER A 632 -18.48 -21.49 -22.86
CA SER A 632 -19.59 -22.43 -22.92
C SER A 632 -19.08 -23.87 -22.86
N PRO A 633 -19.88 -24.81 -22.31
CA PRO A 633 -19.57 -26.23 -22.42
C PRO A 633 -19.48 -26.63 -23.89
N ARG A 634 -18.51 -27.48 -24.22
CA ARG A 634 -18.43 -28.11 -25.54
C ARG A 634 -19.55 -29.13 -25.77
#